data_AF-A0A0S3PQI4-F1
#
_entry.id   AF-A0A0S3PQI4-F1
#
_cell.length_a   1.000
_cell.length_b   1.000
_cell.length_c   1.000
_cell.angle_alpha   90.00
_cell.angle_beta   90.00
_cell.angle_gamma   90.00
#
_symmetry.space_group_name_H-M   'P 1'
#
loop_
_entity.id
_entity.type
_entity.pdbx_description
1 polymer ?
#
loop_
_entity_poly.entity_id
_entity_poly.type
_entity_poly.pdbx_seq_one_letter_code
_entity_poly.pdbx_strand_id
1 'polypeptide(L)' 'MADSRRRGVALSVMDGFFAATALEHELTMVTRNTRDFAPFGVALLDPWTATEER' A
#
# COMPACT_ATOMS: atom_id res chain seq x y z
N MET A 1 5.78 -15.69 13.42
CA MET A 1 6.14 -14.31 13.00
C MET A 1 7.43 -14.34 12.17
N ALA A 2 7.49 -15.24 11.20
CA ALA A 2 8.72 -15.62 10.52
C ALA A 2 8.87 -14.88 9.18
N ASP A 3 9.99 -14.16 9.06
CA ASP A 3 10.83 -14.07 7.86
C ASP A 3 10.43 -13.17 6.66
N SER A 4 9.78 -12.03 6.88
CA SER A 4 9.67 -10.97 5.84
C SER A 4 10.97 -10.18 5.62
N ARG A 5 12.14 -10.84 5.58
CA ARG A 5 13.45 -10.18 5.42
C ARG A 5 14.19 -10.52 4.12
N ARG A 6 13.51 -11.05 3.10
CA ARG A 6 14.18 -11.52 1.87
C ARG A 6 13.99 -10.68 0.61
N ARG A 7 13.34 -9.51 0.67
CA ARG A 7 13.27 -8.59 -0.48
C ARG A 7 13.37 -7.10 -0.12
N GLY A 8 14.04 -6.71 0.97
CA GLY A 8 14.21 -5.28 1.33
C GLY A 8 12.91 -4.48 1.59
N VAL A 9 11.74 -5.07 1.34
CA VAL A 9 10.42 -4.55 1.67
C VAL A 9 9.98 -5.28 2.92
N ALA A 10 10.15 -4.64 4.08
CA ALA A 10 9.63 -5.14 5.33
C ALA A 10 8.11 -4.93 5.32
N LEU A 11 7.38 -5.83 4.67
CA LEU A 11 5.92 -5.83 4.69
C LEU A 11 5.46 -6.13 6.12
N SER A 12 4.91 -5.12 6.81
CA SER A 12 4.33 -5.30 8.13
C SER A 12 3.02 -6.08 8.02
N VAL A 13 2.69 -6.87 9.05
CA VAL A 13 1.37 -7.52 9.16
C VAL A 13 0.25 -6.47 9.10
N MET A 14 0.50 -5.26 9.63
CA MET A 14 -0.47 -4.16 9.56
C MET A 14 -0.69 -3.66 8.12
N ASP A 15 0.36 -3.57 7.31
CA ASP A 15 0.24 -3.13 5.90
C ASP A 15 -0.64 -4.10 5.11
N GLY A 16 -0.50 -5.40 5.40
CA GLY A 16 -1.36 -6.44 4.85
C GLY A 16 -2.84 -6.26 5.24
N PHE A 17 -3.13 -5.88 6.49
CA PHE A 17 -4.51 -5.60 6.91
C PHE A 17 -5.11 -4.38 6.22
N PHE A 18 -4.34 -3.30 6.09
CA PHE A 18 -4.79 -2.13 5.34
C PHE A 18 -5.07 -2.47 3.87
N ALA A 19 -4.16 -3.22 3.23
CA ALA A 19 -4.31 -3.59 1.83
C ALA A 19 -5.51 -4.53 1.62
N ALA A 20 -5.68 -5.55 2.48
CA ALA A 20 -6.81 -6.46 2.41
C ALA A 20 -8.16 -5.74 2.57
N THR A 21 -8.24 -4.78 3.49
CA THR A 21 -9.44 -3.95 3.68
C THR A 21 -9.75 -3.13 2.42
N ALA A 22 -8.72 -2.53 1.81
CA ALA A 22 -8.91 -1.76 0.58
C ALA A 22 -9.38 -2.64 -0.59
N LEU A 23 -8.85 -3.86 -0.72
CA LEU A 23 -9.29 -4.81 -1.76
C LEU A 23 -10.73 -5.26 -1.55
N GLU A 24 -11.09 -5.68 -0.34
CA GLU A 24 -12.42 -6.21 -0.02
C GLU A 24 -13.53 -5.18 -0.27
N HIS A 25 -13.23 -3.90 -0.05
CA HIS A 25 -14.19 -2.81 -0.19
C HIS A 25 -14.01 -1.99 -1.47
N GLU A 26 -13.18 -2.45 -2.43
CA GLU A 26 -12.90 -1.75 -3.69
C GLU A 26 -12.43 -0.29 -3.49
N LEU A 27 -11.69 -0.04 -2.40
CA LEU A 27 -11.19 1.29 -2.05
C LEU A 27 -9.83 1.58 -2.68
N THR A 28 -9.56 2.87 -2.91
CA THR A 28 -8.22 3.34 -3.28
C THR A 28 -7.42 3.68 -2.03
N MET A 29 -6.23 3.09 -1.91
CA MET A 29 -5.30 3.35 -0.83
C MET A 29 -4.50 4.61 -1.13
N VAL A 30 -4.81 5.68 -0.39
CA VAL A 30 -4.08 6.95 -0.44
C VAL A 30 -2.88 6.88 0.50
N THR A 31 -1.67 6.88 -0.04
CA THR A 31 -0.44 6.80 0.76
C THR A 31 0.74 7.42 0.04
N ARG A 32 1.62 8.06 0.80
CA ARG A 32 2.92 8.53 0.31
C ARG A 32 3.90 7.40 -0.04
N ASN A 33 3.74 6.23 0.59
CA ASN A 33 4.67 5.11 0.46
C ASN A 33 4.09 4.05 -0.50
N THR A 34 3.69 4.49 -1.69
CA THR A 34 3.06 3.60 -2.70
C THR A 34 3.90 2.36 -3.02
N ARG A 35 5.23 2.47 -2.94
CA ARG A 35 6.18 1.37 -3.16
C ARG A 35 6.01 0.20 -2.20
N ASP A 36 5.64 0.46 -0.96
CA ASP A 36 5.47 -0.58 0.06
C ASP A 36 4.17 -1.36 -0.16
N PHE A 37 3.18 -0.71 -0.76
CA PHE A 37 1.87 -1.30 -1.03
C PHE A 37 1.69 -1.84 -2.44
N ALA A 38 2.58 -1.50 -3.37
CA ALA A 38 2.58 -2.00 -4.75
C ALA A 38 2.52 -3.54 -4.86
N PRO A 39 3.18 -4.34 -3.99
CA PRO A 39 3.09 -5.79 -4.03
C PRO A 39 1.70 -6.36 -3.71
N PHE A 40 0.82 -5.60 -3.05
CA PHE A 40 -0.52 -6.07 -2.67
C PHE A 40 -1.55 -5.93 -3.78
N GLY A 41 -1.24 -5.25 -4.89
CA GLY A 41 -2.17 -5.10 -6.02
C GLY A 41 -3.41 -4.24 -5.74
N VAL A 42 -3.38 -3.45 -4.66
CA VAL A 42 -4.41 -2.45 -4.34
C VAL A 42 -4.31 -1.24 -5.28
N ALA A 43 -5.43 -0.58 -5.53
CA ALA A 43 -5.42 0.74 -6.17
C ALA A 43 -4.69 1.73 -5.26
N LEU A 44 -3.66 2.41 -5.78
CA LEU A 44 -2.80 3.32 -5.01
C LEU A 44 -2.87 4.73 -5.56
N LEU A 45 -2.93 5.69 -4.66
CA LEU A 45 -2.87 7.12 -4.97
C LEU A 45 -1.84 7.80 -4.07
N ASP A 46 -0.84 8.43 -4.67
CA ASP A 46 0.10 9.29 -3.95
C ASP A 46 -0.52 10.70 -3.83
N PRO A 47 -0.82 11.16 -2.61
CA PRO A 47 -1.46 12.46 -2.40
C PRO A 47 -0.59 13.63 -2.91
N TRP A 48 0.74 13.49 -2.98
CA TRP A 48 1.59 14.57 -3.48
C TRP A 48 1.66 14.65 -5.01
N THR A 49 1.39 13.56 -5.72
CA THR A 49 1.30 13.58 -7.20
C THR A 49 -0.12 13.86 -7.66
N ALA A 50 -1.13 13.47 -6.87
CA ALA A 50 -2.53 13.64 -7.22
C ALA A 50 -3.03 15.08 -7.02
N THR A 51 -2.35 15.89 -6.19
CA THR A 51 -2.75 17.29 -5.92
C THR A 51 -2.23 18.27 -6.98
N GLU A 52 -1.86 17.82 -8.18
CA GLU A 52 -1.70 18.70 -9.36
C GLU A 52 -3.08 19.13 -9.90
N GLU A 53 -3.95 19.61 -9.02
CA GLU A 53 -5.20 20.27 -9.35
C GLU A 53 -4.89 21.78 -9.42
N ARG A 54 -4.59 22.24 -10.63
CA ARG A 54 -4.70 23.65 -11.01
C ARG A 54 -6.15 24.03 -11.19
#